data_AF-A0A8B3NDS9-F1
#
_entry.id   AF-A0A8B3NDS9-F1
#
_cell.length_a   1.000
_cell.length_b   1.000
_cell.length_c   1.000
_cell.angle_alpha   90.00
_cell.angle_beta   90.00
_cell.angle_gamma   90.00
#
_symmetry.space_group_name_H-M   'P 1'
#
loop_
_entity.id
_entity.type
_entity.pdbx_description
1 polymer ?
#
loop_
_entity_poly.entity_id
_entity_poly.type
_entity_poly.pdbx_seq_one_letter_code
_entity_poly.pdbx_strand_id
1 'polypeptide(L)'
;MADKTVSAETGTLTTLRNLWPYMWPADRADLRARVTWATLLLVVAKVTLVAGPYFFKWATDALAHASKTPPPLPAFMLAPVMLVIAYNVLRLVQLGFNQLRDALFARVGQYAVRQLAFRTFVHMHQLSLRFHLERRTGGLSRIIERGTKGIETIVRFVMLNTAPTILEFALTAGIFAYTYGWKYVAVVAVTVWIYVWFTVKASDWRISIRRDMNESDTDANTKAIDSLLNFETVKYFTNERMEAERFDRSMARYEIAATKTWTSLGWLNFGQGLIFGLGTVIVMCMS
;
A
#
# COMPACT_ATOMS: atom_id res chain seq x y z
N MET A 1 -0.63 -15.46 31.16
CA MET A 1 -0.79 -14.08 30.67
C MET A 1 0.43 -13.75 29.84
N ALA A 2 0.28 -13.72 28.51
CA ALA A 2 1.42 -13.58 27.60
C ALA A 2 1.81 -12.10 27.51
N ASP A 3 3.09 -11.83 27.79
CA ASP A 3 3.78 -10.57 27.65
C ASP A 3 3.63 -10.07 26.19
N LYS A 4 2.68 -9.17 25.97
CA LYS A 4 2.34 -8.60 24.65
C LYS A 4 2.28 -7.09 24.76
N THR A 5 3.31 -6.49 25.33
CA THR A 5 3.52 -5.06 25.28
C THR A 5 4.15 -4.73 23.94
N VAL A 6 3.32 -4.23 23.00
CA VAL A 6 3.83 -3.61 21.78
C VAL A 6 4.40 -2.25 22.22
N SER A 7 5.72 -2.17 22.35
CA SER A 7 6.44 -0.91 22.57
C SER A 7 6.61 -0.19 21.22
N ALA A 8 6.77 1.13 21.26
CA ALA A 8 7.16 1.91 20.08
C ALA A 8 8.50 1.45 19.49
N GLU A 9 9.32 0.74 20.28
CA GLU A 9 10.59 0.13 19.86
C GLU A 9 10.45 -1.31 19.34
N THR A 10 9.27 -1.92 19.44
CA THR A 10 9.06 -3.30 18.98
C THR A 10 8.97 -3.34 17.45
N GLY A 11 9.82 -4.16 16.82
CA GLY A 11 9.88 -4.27 15.36
C GLY A 11 8.55 -4.64 14.69
N THR A 12 8.30 -4.08 13.50
CA THR A 12 7.10 -4.26 12.67
C THR A 12 6.70 -5.75 12.50
N LEU A 13 7.69 -6.64 12.48
CA LEU A 13 7.52 -8.09 12.39
C LEU A 13 6.77 -8.70 13.58
N THR A 14 7.01 -8.21 14.79
CA THR A 14 6.34 -8.70 16.01
C THR A 14 4.87 -8.27 16.02
N THR A 15 4.58 -7.04 15.58
CA THR A 15 3.21 -6.54 15.42
C THR A 15 2.46 -7.36 14.37
N LEU A 16 3.09 -7.65 13.23
CA LEU A 16 2.51 -8.53 12.20
C LEU A 16 2.22 -9.94 12.74
N ARG A 17 3.16 -10.53 13.49
CA ARG A 17 2.98 -11.85 14.14
C ARG A 17 1.80 -11.83 15.13
N ASN A 18 1.65 -10.76 15.90
CA ASN A 18 0.55 -10.60 16.85
C ASN A 18 -0.82 -10.42 16.17
N LEU A 19 -0.83 -9.84 14.95
CA LEU A 19 -2.02 -9.66 14.14
C LEU A 19 -2.40 -10.92 13.32
N TRP A 20 -1.45 -11.83 13.07
CA TRP A 20 -1.65 -13.05 12.28
C TRP A 20 -2.86 -13.91 12.68
N PRO A 21 -3.14 -14.18 13.97
CA PRO A 21 -4.30 -14.98 14.37
C PRO A 21 -5.66 -14.36 13.98
N TYR A 22 -5.70 -13.04 13.77
CA TYR A 22 -6.91 -12.35 13.33
C TYR A 22 -7.09 -12.43 11.81
N MET A 23 -5.98 -12.55 11.09
CA MET A 23 -5.92 -12.66 9.63
C MET A 23 -6.24 -14.09 9.17
N TRP A 24 -5.80 -15.10 9.94
CA TRP A 24 -6.12 -16.52 9.73
C TRP A 24 -6.85 -17.12 10.95
N PRO A 25 -8.15 -16.84 11.12
CA PRO A 25 -8.91 -17.35 12.26
C PRO A 25 -9.15 -18.86 12.14
N ALA A 26 -8.72 -19.63 13.13
CA ALA A 26 -8.94 -21.08 13.20
C ALA A 26 -10.44 -21.44 13.21
N ASP A 27 -11.25 -20.62 13.88
CA ASP A 27 -12.68 -20.90 14.12
C ASP A 27 -13.59 -20.67 12.90
N ARG A 28 -13.09 -20.03 11.83
CA ARG A 28 -13.90 -19.71 10.63
C ARG A 28 -13.38 -20.39 9.37
N ALA A 29 -13.91 -21.58 9.09
CA ALA A 29 -13.59 -22.34 7.87
C ALA A 29 -13.91 -21.58 6.57
N ASP A 30 -15.00 -20.79 6.52
CA ASP A 30 -15.35 -19.93 5.37
C ASP A 30 -14.24 -18.93 5.02
N LEU A 31 -13.62 -18.30 6.02
CA LEU A 31 -12.52 -17.35 5.76
C LEU A 31 -11.25 -18.06 5.30
N ARG A 32 -10.93 -19.23 5.88
CA ARG A 32 -9.81 -20.06 5.41
C ARG A 32 -10.01 -20.48 3.96
N ALA A 33 -11.20 -20.95 3.60
CA ALA A 33 -11.55 -21.29 2.22
C ALA A 33 -11.38 -20.09 1.27
N ARG A 34 -11.80 -18.88 1.67
CA ARG A 34 -11.63 -17.68 0.85
C ARG A 34 -10.16 -17.32 0.64
N VAL A 35 -9.31 -17.45 1.66
CA VAL A 35 -7.87 -17.23 1.48
C VAL A 35 -7.29 -18.28 0.55
N THR A 36 -7.67 -19.56 0.70
CA THR A 36 -7.24 -20.63 -0.22
C THR A 36 -7.67 -20.34 -1.66
N TRP A 37 -8.93 -19.96 -1.89
CA TRP A 37 -9.42 -19.57 -3.22
C TRP A 37 -8.71 -18.34 -3.77
N ALA A 38 -8.45 -17.33 -2.93
CA ALA A 38 -7.70 -16.14 -3.33
C ALA A 38 -6.26 -16.50 -3.73
N THR A 39 -5.60 -17.37 -2.99
CA THR A 39 -4.26 -17.89 -3.32
C THR A 39 -4.28 -18.68 -4.63
N LEU A 40 -5.27 -19.54 -4.85
CA LEU A 40 -5.43 -20.30 -6.11
C LEU A 40 -5.66 -19.37 -7.30
N LEU A 41 -6.57 -18.40 -7.18
CA LEU A 41 -6.82 -17.40 -8.22
C LEU A 41 -5.57 -16.58 -8.52
N LEU A 42 -4.77 -16.27 -7.51
CA LEU A 42 -3.51 -15.57 -7.70
C LEU A 42 -2.49 -16.41 -8.48
N VAL A 43 -2.37 -17.69 -8.16
CA VAL A 43 -1.51 -18.61 -8.92
C VAL A 43 -1.96 -18.65 -10.38
N VAL A 44 -3.26 -18.83 -10.64
CA VAL A 44 -3.82 -18.84 -12.00
C VAL A 44 -3.53 -17.52 -12.71
N ALA A 45 -3.73 -16.37 -12.05
CA ALA A 45 -3.43 -15.06 -12.61
C ALA A 45 -1.94 -14.89 -12.95
N LYS A 46 -1.03 -15.38 -12.12
CA LYS A 46 0.42 -15.27 -12.38
C LYS A 46 0.89 -16.22 -13.48
N VAL A 47 0.37 -17.45 -13.53
CA VAL A 47 0.63 -18.36 -14.65
C VAL A 47 0.14 -17.74 -15.96
N THR A 48 -1.05 -17.16 -15.94
CA THR A 48 -1.65 -16.44 -17.07
C THR A 48 -0.78 -15.26 -17.52
N LEU A 49 -0.25 -14.47 -16.57
CA LEU A 49 0.67 -13.36 -16.86
C LEU A 49 1.94 -13.84 -17.54
N VAL A 50 2.54 -14.92 -17.04
CA VAL A 50 3.79 -15.49 -17.59
C VAL A 50 3.55 -16.14 -18.95
N ALA A 51 2.36 -16.67 -19.21
CA ALA A 51 1.97 -17.17 -20.52
C ALA A 51 1.78 -16.04 -21.55
N GLY A 52 1.41 -14.82 -21.13
CA GLY A 52 1.11 -13.68 -21.99
C GLY A 52 2.17 -13.36 -23.06
N PRO A 53 3.46 -13.23 -22.70
CA PRO A 53 4.54 -13.02 -23.67
C PRO A 53 4.67 -14.11 -24.74
N TYR A 54 4.31 -15.36 -24.45
CA TYR A 54 4.34 -16.45 -25.44
C TYR A 54 3.25 -16.25 -26.51
N PHE A 55 2.06 -15.78 -26.14
CA PHE A 55 1.03 -15.42 -27.11
C PHE A 55 1.47 -14.27 -28.02
N PHE A 56 2.16 -13.28 -27.45
CA PHE A 56 2.73 -12.18 -28.24
C PHE A 56 3.82 -12.68 -29.20
N LYS A 57 4.73 -13.53 -28.71
CA LYS A 57 5.75 -14.19 -29.54
C LYS A 57 5.14 -14.98 -30.70
N TRP A 58 4.15 -15.84 -30.42
CA TRP A 58 3.51 -16.62 -31.48
C TRP A 58 2.76 -15.73 -32.48
N ALA A 59 2.19 -14.60 -32.03
CA ALA A 59 1.55 -13.63 -32.93
C ALA A 59 2.57 -13.00 -33.87
N THR A 60 3.73 -12.59 -33.36
CA THR A 60 4.80 -11.99 -34.16
C THR A 60 5.44 -13.02 -35.10
N ASP A 61 5.66 -14.24 -34.63
CA ASP A 61 6.23 -15.33 -35.44
C ASP A 61 5.29 -15.69 -36.60
N ALA A 62 3.97 -15.78 -36.34
CA ALA A 62 2.97 -16.06 -37.37
C ALA A 62 2.91 -14.96 -38.45
N LEU A 63 3.15 -13.71 -38.08
CA LEU A 63 3.19 -12.58 -39.02
C LEU A 63 4.51 -12.57 -39.82
N ALA A 64 5.64 -12.87 -39.17
CA ALA A 64 6.96 -12.88 -39.79
C ALA A 64 7.13 -13.97 -40.86
N HIS A 65 6.52 -15.15 -40.67
CA HIS A 65 6.62 -16.29 -41.59
C HIS A 65 5.62 -16.25 -42.76
N ALA A 66 4.70 -15.28 -42.78
CA ALA A 66 3.63 -15.17 -43.78
C ALA A 66 4.02 -14.46 -45.10
N SER A 67 5.26 -14.03 -45.22
CA SER A 67 5.73 -13.13 -46.26
C SER A 67 6.30 -13.87 -47.48
N LYS A 68 5.45 -14.51 -48.31
CA LYS A 68 5.80 -14.87 -49.71
C LYS A 68 4.71 -14.66 -50.78
N THR A 69 3.47 -14.27 -50.46
CA THR A 69 2.45 -13.89 -51.48
C THR A 69 1.29 -13.13 -50.82
N PRO A 70 0.78 -12.01 -51.37
CA PRO A 70 -0.32 -11.29 -50.76
C PRO A 70 -1.66 -11.88 -51.23
N PRO A 71 -2.51 -12.45 -50.34
CA PRO A 71 -3.88 -12.76 -50.70
C PRO A 71 -4.75 -11.49 -50.60
N PRO A 72 -5.80 -11.36 -51.42
CA PRO A 72 -6.85 -10.38 -51.21
C PRO A 72 -7.65 -10.88 -50.00
N LEU A 73 -7.22 -10.50 -48.80
CA LEU A 73 -7.69 -10.91 -47.46
C LEU A 73 -9.03 -11.68 -47.45
N PRO A 74 -9.08 -13.02 -47.22
CA PRO A 74 -9.33 -13.60 -45.87
C PRO A 74 -8.82 -15.06 -45.66
N ALA A 75 -9.10 -15.66 -44.48
CA ALA A 75 -8.70 -16.98 -43.91
C ALA A 75 -7.40 -17.05 -43.08
N PHE A 76 -6.36 -16.28 -43.42
CA PHE A 76 -5.06 -16.30 -42.71
C PHE A 76 -4.77 -15.04 -41.87
N MET A 77 -5.53 -13.94 -42.07
CA MET A 77 -5.61 -12.82 -41.10
C MET A 77 -6.13 -13.25 -39.72
N LEU A 78 -6.66 -14.47 -39.63
CA LEU A 78 -7.13 -15.09 -38.42
C LEU A 78 -6.01 -15.29 -37.39
N ALA A 79 -4.82 -15.80 -37.73
CA ALA A 79 -3.87 -16.19 -36.68
C ALA A 79 -3.26 -15.01 -35.89
N PRO A 80 -2.67 -13.96 -36.50
CA PRO A 80 -2.07 -12.86 -35.75
C PRO A 80 -3.12 -12.02 -35.02
N VAL A 81 -4.25 -11.71 -35.67
CA VAL A 81 -5.34 -10.94 -35.06
C VAL A 81 -6.02 -11.75 -33.94
N MET A 82 -6.26 -13.06 -34.12
CA MET A 82 -6.77 -13.92 -33.05
C MET A 82 -5.78 -14.05 -31.89
N LEU A 83 -4.47 -14.08 -32.13
CA LEU A 83 -3.48 -14.14 -31.06
C LEU A 83 -3.39 -12.80 -30.30
N VAL A 84 -3.56 -11.66 -30.98
CA VAL A 84 -3.69 -10.35 -30.32
C VAL A 84 -4.99 -10.26 -29.51
N ILE A 85 -6.11 -10.74 -30.06
CA ILE A 85 -7.38 -10.84 -29.32
C ILE A 85 -7.23 -11.78 -28.14
N ALA A 86 -6.64 -12.96 -28.32
CA ALA A 86 -6.40 -13.94 -27.28
C ALA A 86 -5.50 -13.37 -26.18
N TYR A 87 -4.42 -12.67 -26.53
CA TYR A 87 -3.58 -11.96 -25.57
C TYR A 87 -4.37 -10.93 -24.75
N ASN A 88 -5.24 -10.14 -25.39
CA ASN A 88 -6.07 -9.16 -24.69
C ASN A 88 -7.14 -9.82 -23.82
N VAL A 89 -7.80 -10.88 -24.29
CA VAL A 89 -8.73 -11.69 -23.51
C VAL A 89 -8.02 -12.31 -22.30
N LEU A 90 -6.83 -12.85 -22.50
CA LEU A 90 -6.00 -13.42 -21.44
C LEU A 90 -5.63 -12.36 -20.39
N ARG A 91 -5.28 -11.15 -20.83
CA ARG A 91 -5.01 -10.01 -19.96
C ARG A 91 -6.25 -9.55 -19.20
N LEU A 92 -7.43 -9.54 -19.83
CA LEU A 92 -8.70 -9.24 -19.17
C LEU A 92 -9.07 -10.31 -18.12
N VAL A 93 -8.88 -11.59 -18.45
CA VAL A 93 -9.10 -12.72 -17.52
C VAL A 93 -8.13 -12.62 -16.35
N GLN A 94 -6.85 -12.34 -16.61
CA GLN A 94 -5.85 -12.11 -15.57
C GLN A 94 -6.26 -10.96 -14.63
N LEU A 95 -6.71 -9.83 -15.20
CA LEU A 95 -7.19 -8.68 -14.44
C LEU A 95 -8.42 -9.06 -13.61
N GLY A 96 -9.36 -9.81 -14.19
CA GLY A 96 -10.54 -10.34 -13.50
C GLY A 96 -10.17 -11.23 -12.30
N PHE A 97 -9.19 -12.13 -12.46
CA PHE A 97 -8.71 -12.96 -11.35
C PHE A 97 -8.04 -12.14 -10.24
N ASN A 98 -7.27 -11.11 -10.58
CA ASN A 98 -6.71 -10.20 -9.59
C ASN A 98 -7.82 -9.45 -8.82
N GLN A 99 -8.86 -8.95 -9.50
CA GLN A 99 -9.95 -8.25 -8.81
C GLN A 99 -10.81 -9.21 -7.97
N LEU A 100 -11.02 -10.44 -8.43
CA LEU A 100 -11.73 -11.45 -7.65
C LEU A 100 -10.94 -11.83 -6.39
N ARG A 101 -9.63 -12.00 -6.53
CA ARG A 101 -8.72 -12.21 -5.40
C ARG A 101 -8.80 -11.04 -4.41
N ASP A 102 -8.73 -9.80 -4.89
CA ASP A 102 -8.78 -8.62 -4.03
C ASP A 102 -10.12 -8.51 -3.30
N ALA A 103 -11.23 -8.85 -3.97
CA ALA A 103 -12.55 -8.93 -3.35
C ALA A 103 -12.63 -10.02 -2.25
N LEU A 104 -11.99 -11.17 -2.46
CA LEU A 104 -11.90 -12.23 -1.45
C LEU A 104 -11.07 -11.76 -0.24
N PHE A 105 -9.89 -11.18 -0.46
CA PHE A 105 -9.06 -10.62 0.62
C PHE A 105 -9.76 -9.46 1.33
N ALA A 106 -10.54 -8.64 0.63
CA ALA A 106 -11.32 -7.56 1.22
C ALA A 106 -12.23 -8.07 2.33
N ARG A 107 -12.95 -9.17 2.09
CA ARG A 107 -13.84 -9.75 3.12
C ARG A 107 -13.07 -10.29 4.32
N VAL A 108 -11.89 -10.90 4.11
CA VAL A 108 -11.05 -11.41 5.21
C VAL A 108 -10.45 -10.24 6.00
N GLY A 109 -9.96 -9.21 5.31
CA GLY A 109 -9.41 -8.00 5.91
C GLY A 109 -10.44 -7.23 6.74
N GLN A 110 -11.66 -7.02 6.21
CA GLN A 110 -12.73 -6.36 6.98
C GLN A 110 -13.16 -7.16 8.21
N TYR A 111 -13.13 -8.50 8.14
CA TYR A 111 -13.38 -9.31 9.33
C TYR A 111 -12.31 -9.10 10.40
N ALA A 112 -11.03 -9.09 10.03
CA ALA A 112 -9.93 -8.85 10.97
C ALA A 112 -10.06 -7.47 11.63
N VAL A 113 -10.37 -6.43 10.85
CA VAL A 113 -10.67 -5.07 11.34
C VAL A 113 -11.81 -5.09 12.35
N ARG A 114 -12.96 -5.70 12.00
CA ARG A 114 -14.13 -5.79 12.88
C ARG A 114 -13.81 -6.50 14.20
N GLN A 115 -13.10 -7.62 14.15
CA GLN A 115 -12.76 -8.39 15.34
C GLN A 115 -11.84 -7.62 16.28
N LEU A 116 -10.88 -6.89 15.71
CA LEU A 116 -9.93 -6.11 16.48
C LEU A 116 -10.57 -4.86 17.08
N ALA A 117 -11.45 -4.18 16.33
CA ALA A 117 -12.28 -3.10 16.85
C ALA A 117 -13.14 -3.57 18.02
N PHE A 118 -13.82 -4.72 17.88
CA PHE A 118 -14.64 -5.30 18.95
C PHE A 118 -13.81 -5.62 20.20
N ARG A 119 -12.65 -6.31 20.05
CA ARG A 119 -11.78 -6.60 21.20
C ARG A 119 -11.25 -5.34 21.86
N THR A 120 -10.91 -4.33 21.08
CA THR A 120 -10.44 -3.05 21.62
C THR A 120 -11.56 -2.37 22.40
N PHE A 121 -12.79 -2.36 21.90
CA PHE A 121 -13.96 -1.85 22.61
C PHE A 121 -14.24 -2.59 23.93
N VAL A 122 -14.15 -3.93 23.93
CA VAL A 122 -14.32 -4.75 25.14
C VAL A 122 -13.21 -4.47 26.15
N HIS A 123 -11.95 -4.44 25.70
CA HIS A 123 -10.82 -4.11 26.58
C HIS A 123 -10.98 -2.71 27.19
N MET A 124 -11.42 -1.74 26.38
CA MET A 124 -11.71 -0.40 26.85
C MET A 124 -12.73 -0.35 27.98
N HIS A 125 -13.74 -1.24 27.98
CA HIS A 125 -14.72 -1.34 29.08
C HIS A 125 -14.20 -2.07 30.32
N GLN A 126 -13.18 -2.91 30.16
CA GLN A 126 -12.57 -3.68 31.26
C GLN A 126 -11.53 -2.87 32.06
N LEU A 127 -11.23 -1.65 31.62
CA LEU A 127 -10.28 -0.77 32.31
C LEU A 127 -10.91 -0.20 33.59
N SER A 128 -10.05 0.17 34.55
CA SER A 128 -10.51 0.58 35.88
C SER A 128 -11.40 1.83 35.82
N LEU A 129 -12.33 1.95 36.77
CA LEU A 129 -13.13 3.17 36.92
C LEU A 129 -12.25 4.42 37.04
N ARG A 130 -11.11 4.32 37.74
CA ARG A 130 -10.10 5.38 37.82
C ARG A 130 -9.59 5.81 36.44
N PHE A 131 -9.25 4.84 35.59
CA PHE A 131 -8.86 5.11 34.20
C PHE A 131 -9.96 5.81 33.40
N HIS A 132 -11.24 5.53 33.68
CA HIS A 132 -12.37 6.22 33.05
C HIS A 132 -12.69 7.60 33.65
N LEU A 133 -12.40 7.84 34.93
CA LEU A 133 -12.68 9.11 35.62
C LEU A 133 -11.57 10.16 35.46
N GLU A 134 -10.31 9.75 35.40
CA GLU A 134 -9.17 10.64 35.11
C GLU A 134 -9.21 11.24 33.67
N ARG A 135 -10.15 10.76 32.84
CA ARG A 135 -10.33 11.10 31.42
C ARG A 135 -11.25 12.26 31.12
N ARG A 136 -11.68 13.05 32.09
CA ARG A 136 -12.53 14.24 31.81
C ARG A 136 -11.89 15.25 30.84
N THR A 137 -10.63 15.04 30.44
CA THR A 137 -9.97 15.77 29.35
C THR A 137 -10.17 15.03 28.00
N GLY A 138 -10.82 15.69 27.02
CA GLY A 138 -11.08 15.13 25.68
C GLY A 138 -9.85 14.63 24.90
N GLY A 139 -8.63 14.92 25.38
CA GLY A 139 -7.38 14.42 24.84
C GLY A 139 -7.22 12.89 24.90
N LEU A 140 -7.63 12.23 26.00
CA LEU A 140 -7.41 10.77 26.12
C LEU A 140 -8.39 9.96 25.26
N SER A 141 -9.61 10.46 25.07
CA SER A 141 -10.57 9.92 24.10
C SER A 141 -10.03 10.04 22.67
N ARG A 142 -9.45 11.20 22.30
CA ARG A 142 -8.82 11.41 20.98
C ARG A 142 -7.59 10.53 20.77
N ILE A 143 -6.82 10.23 21.82
CA ILE A 143 -5.67 9.31 21.72
C ILE A 143 -6.15 7.89 21.41
N ILE A 144 -7.21 7.41 22.05
CA ILE A 144 -7.75 6.07 21.74
C ILE A 144 -8.36 6.01 20.37
N GLU A 145 -9.14 7.02 19.98
CA GLU A 145 -9.73 7.05 18.65
C GLU A 145 -8.64 7.02 17.56
N ARG A 146 -7.55 7.75 17.75
CA ARG A 146 -6.39 7.68 16.84
C ARG A 146 -5.70 6.32 16.90
N GLY A 147 -5.54 5.75 18.09
CA GLY A 147 -4.93 4.43 18.28
C GLY A 147 -5.72 3.31 17.60
N THR A 148 -7.04 3.26 17.81
CA THR A 148 -7.94 2.29 17.17
C THR A 148 -7.90 2.44 15.65
N LYS A 149 -8.09 3.65 15.14
CA LYS A 149 -7.98 3.93 13.69
C LYS A 149 -6.62 3.55 13.12
N GLY A 150 -5.54 3.78 13.86
CA GLY A 150 -4.19 3.37 13.47
C GLY A 150 -4.05 1.86 13.34
N ILE A 151 -4.54 1.11 14.33
CA ILE A 151 -4.54 -0.35 14.31
C ILE A 151 -5.38 -0.88 13.14
N GLU A 152 -6.58 -0.34 12.92
CA GLU A 152 -7.44 -0.71 11.78
C GLU A 152 -6.75 -0.44 10.44
N THR A 153 -6.05 0.70 10.32
CA THR A 153 -5.29 1.06 9.13
C THR A 153 -4.16 0.07 8.87
N ILE A 154 -3.41 -0.32 9.90
CA ILE A 154 -2.34 -1.33 9.79
C ILE A 154 -2.92 -2.66 9.34
N VAL A 155 -3.97 -3.15 9.99
CA VAL A 155 -4.61 -4.44 9.62
C VAL A 155 -5.12 -4.41 8.19
N ARG A 156 -5.79 -3.32 7.79
CA ARG A 156 -6.28 -3.13 6.42
C ARG A 156 -5.13 -3.12 5.43
N PHE A 157 -4.07 -2.37 5.70
CA PHE A 157 -2.92 -2.27 4.81
C PHE A 157 -2.22 -3.63 4.64
N VAL A 158 -2.00 -4.34 5.74
CA VAL A 158 -1.36 -5.65 5.73
C VAL A 158 -2.20 -6.67 4.98
N MET A 159 -3.52 -6.71 5.22
CA MET A 159 -4.40 -7.69 4.60
C MET A 159 -4.70 -7.44 3.14
N LEU A 160 -4.83 -6.17 2.74
CA LEU A 160 -5.26 -5.81 1.39
C LEU A 160 -4.10 -5.49 0.45
N ASN A 161 -2.92 -5.14 0.98
CA ASN A 161 -1.76 -4.82 0.17
C ASN A 161 -0.57 -5.72 0.49
N THR A 162 -0.06 -5.71 1.73
CA THR A 162 1.22 -6.37 2.04
C THR A 162 1.18 -7.89 1.83
N ALA A 163 0.17 -8.57 2.35
CA ALA A 163 0.07 -10.03 2.24
C ALA A 163 -0.10 -10.50 0.78
N PRO A 164 -1.02 -9.93 -0.03
CA PRO A 164 -1.09 -10.23 -1.46
C PRO A 164 0.23 -9.96 -2.19
N THR A 165 0.89 -8.83 -1.93
CA THR A 165 2.15 -8.48 -2.60
C THR A 165 3.30 -9.44 -2.27
N ILE A 166 3.43 -9.88 -1.02
CA ILE A 166 4.45 -10.88 -0.64
C ILE A 166 4.19 -12.21 -1.36
N LEU A 167 2.93 -12.64 -1.39
CA LEU A 167 2.54 -13.87 -2.09
C LEU A 167 2.78 -13.76 -3.61
N GLU A 168 2.43 -12.63 -4.21
CA GLU A 168 2.72 -12.31 -5.60
C GLU A 168 4.21 -12.39 -5.93
N PHE A 169 5.03 -11.79 -5.08
CA PHE A 169 6.48 -11.78 -5.24
C PHE A 169 7.04 -13.20 -5.14
N ALA A 170 6.65 -13.98 -4.13
CA ALA A 170 7.09 -15.36 -3.95
C ALA A 170 6.72 -16.25 -5.14
N LEU A 171 5.48 -16.16 -5.63
CA LEU A 171 5.02 -16.89 -6.81
C LEU A 171 5.79 -16.49 -8.06
N THR A 172 5.98 -15.18 -8.28
CA THR A 172 6.72 -14.67 -9.45
C THR A 172 8.18 -15.12 -9.41
N ALA A 173 8.83 -15.05 -8.24
CA ALA A 173 10.20 -15.53 -8.05
C ALA A 173 10.33 -17.04 -8.34
N GLY A 174 9.36 -17.85 -7.88
CA GLY A 174 9.33 -19.28 -8.16
C GLY A 174 9.19 -19.59 -9.65
N ILE A 175 8.31 -18.88 -10.37
CA ILE A 175 8.15 -19.04 -11.82
C ILE A 175 9.44 -18.62 -12.56
N PHE A 176 10.04 -17.49 -12.16
CA PHE A 176 11.30 -17.04 -12.77
C PHE A 176 12.45 -18.02 -12.52
N ALA A 177 12.53 -18.61 -11.32
CA ALA A 177 13.54 -19.60 -10.98
C ALA A 177 13.45 -20.82 -11.91
N TYR A 178 12.23 -21.26 -12.23
CA TYR A 178 11.98 -22.40 -13.10
C TYR A 178 12.23 -22.07 -14.58
N THR A 179 11.74 -20.92 -15.07
CA THR A 179 11.77 -20.59 -16.50
C THR A 179 13.11 -20.03 -16.97
N TYR A 180 13.74 -19.16 -16.17
CA TYR A 180 14.96 -18.43 -16.55
C TYR A 180 16.20 -18.84 -15.74
N GLY A 181 16.00 -19.56 -14.64
CA GLY A 181 17.08 -20.02 -13.76
C GLY A 181 17.37 -19.07 -12.59
N TRP A 182 18.14 -19.57 -11.63
CA TRP A 182 18.37 -18.88 -10.34
C TRP A 182 19.10 -17.54 -10.45
N LYS A 183 19.92 -17.33 -11.49
CA LYS A 183 20.68 -16.09 -11.68
C LYS A 183 19.76 -14.87 -11.86
N TYR A 184 18.67 -15.00 -12.62
CA TYR A 184 17.69 -13.93 -12.80
C TYR A 184 16.95 -13.61 -11.50
N VAL A 185 16.59 -14.65 -10.74
CA VAL A 185 15.94 -14.47 -9.44
C VAL A 185 16.84 -13.74 -8.46
N ALA A 186 18.14 -14.03 -8.45
CA ALA A 186 19.09 -13.33 -7.61
C ALA A 186 19.16 -11.83 -7.94
N VAL A 187 19.21 -11.46 -9.22
CA VAL A 187 19.19 -10.04 -9.63
C VAL A 187 17.89 -9.36 -9.20
N VAL A 188 16.73 -9.97 -9.47
CA VAL A 188 15.42 -9.44 -9.07
C VAL A 188 15.33 -9.29 -7.55
N ALA A 189 15.81 -10.27 -6.79
CA ALA A 189 15.81 -10.22 -5.33
C ALA A 189 16.68 -9.08 -4.80
N VAL A 190 17.86 -8.85 -5.38
CA VAL A 190 18.74 -7.72 -5.05
C VAL A 190 18.08 -6.40 -5.40
N THR A 191 17.46 -6.27 -6.59
CA THR A 191 16.73 -5.05 -6.97
C THR A 191 15.61 -4.73 -5.99
N VAL A 192 14.80 -5.72 -5.62
CA VAL A 192 13.72 -5.55 -4.64
C VAL A 192 14.26 -5.20 -3.25
N TRP A 193 15.37 -5.82 -2.83
CA TRP A 193 16.01 -5.49 -1.56
C TRP A 193 16.50 -4.03 -1.53
N ILE A 194 17.19 -3.58 -2.58
CA ILE A 194 17.64 -2.18 -2.72
C ILE A 194 16.43 -1.24 -2.73
N TYR A 195 15.36 -1.59 -3.46
CA TYR A 195 14.13 -0.82 -3.50
C TYR A 195 13.50 -0.65 -2.11
N VAL A 196 13.37 -1.74 -1.35
CA VAL A 196 12.80 -1.72 0.00
C VAL A 196 13.69 -0.89 0.93
N TRP A 197 15.00 -1.13 0.92
CA TRP A 197 15.95 -0.39 1.75
C TRP A 197 15.93 1.12 1.47
N PHE A 198 16.00 1.51 0.19
CA PHE A 198 15.93 2.91 -0.23
C PHE A 198 14.60 3.54 0.17
N THR A 199 13.48 2.84 -0.09
CA THR A 199 12.13 3.34 0.21
C THR A 199 11.94 3.54 1.71
N VAL A 200 12.38 2.61 2.55
CA VAL A 200 12.30 2.75 4.02
C VAL A 200 13.14 3.94 4.48
N LYS A 201 14.41 4.02 4.06
CA LYS A 201 15.31 5.09 4.50
C LYS A 201 14.81 6.48 4.07
N ALA A 202 14.32 6.59 2.83
CA ALA A 202 13.75 7.84 2.32
C ALA A 202 12.41 8.16 3.02
N SER A 203 11.60 7.16 3.35
CA SER A 203 10.33 7.36 4.05
C SER A 203 10.54 7.85 5.47
N ASP A 204 11.49 7.28 6.21
CA ASP A 204 11.85 7.71 7.57
C ASP A 204 12.29 9.18 7.60
N TRP A 205 13.10 9.60 6.63
CA TRP A 205 13.48 11.01 6.46
C TRP A 205 12.27 11.89 6.12
N ARG A 206 11.36 11.43 5.25
CA ARG A 206 10.14 12.19 4.89
C ARG A 206 9.15 12.31 6.05
N ILE A 207 9.16 11.38 7.00
CA ILE A 207 8.31 11.45 8.19
C ILE A 207 8.65 12.69 9.04
N SER A 208 9.93 13.08 9.14
CA SER A 208 10.29 14.30 9.88
C SER A 208 9.74 15.55 9.21
N ILE A 209 9.84 15.64 7.88
CA ILE A 209 9.28 16.77 7.10
C ILE A 209 7.76 16.87 7.29
N ARG A 210 7.06 15.72 7.23
CA ARG A 210 5.62 15.66 7.49
C ARG A 210 5.26 16.08 8.91
N ARG A 211 6.13 15.79 9.89
CA ARG A 211 5.92 16.19 11.28
C ARG A 211 5.98 17.71 11.41
N ASP A 212 6.97 18.37 10.80
CA ASP A 212 7.10 19.84 10.80
C ASP A 212 5.89 20.51 10.12
N MET A 213 5.40 19.91 9.02
CA MET A 213 4.20 20.37 8.31
C MET A 213 2.96 20.27 9.21
N ASN A 214 2.74 19.13 9.87
CA ASN A 214 1.59 18.93 10.75
C ASN A 214 1.63 19.83 11.99
N GLU A 215 2.82 20.13 12.52
CA GLU A 215 3.00 21.06 13.64
C GLU A 215 2.62 22.49 13.22
N SER A 216 3.07 22.93 12.05
CA SER A 216 2.73 24.26 11.51
C SER A 216 1.22 24.39 11.21
N ASP A 217 0.60 23.33 10.68
CA ASP A 217 -0.85 23.25 10.47
C ASP A 217 -1.62 23.35 11.79
N THR A 218 -1.18 22.61 12.81
CA THR A 218 -1.81 22.64 14.14
C THR A 218 -1.68 24.01 14.80
N ASP A 219 -0.51 24.66 14.71
CA ASP A 219 -0.26 26.00 15.23
C ASP A 219 -1.15 27.05 14.54
N ALA A 220 -1.25 27.01 13.21
CA ALA A 220 -2.12 27.89 12.45
C ALA A 220 -3.61 27.69 12.77
N ASN A 221 -4.05 26.43 12.87
CA ASN A 221 -5.41 26.08 13.23
C ASN A 221 -5.76 26.56 14.65
N THR A 222 -4.84 26.39 15.59
CA THR A 222 -5.00 26.87 16.98
C THR A 222 -5.17 28.39 17.02
N LYS A 223 -4.33 29.15 16.29
CA LYS A 223 -4.42 30.61 16.19
C LYS A 223 -5.74 31.07 15.55
N ALA A 224 -6.18 30.40 14.49
CA ALA A 224 -7.45 30.71 13.83
C ALA A 224 -8.64 30.48 14.78
N ILE A 225 -8.68 29.35 15.48
CA ILE A 225 -9.73 29.05 16.45
C ILE A 225 -9.72 30.07 17.59
N ASP A 226 -8.55 30.37 18.16
CA ASP A 226 -8.42 31.33 19.27
C ASP A 226 -8.89 32.73 18.88
N SER A 227 -8.54 33.20 17.68
CA SER A 227 -8.98 34.48 17.14
C SER A 227 -10.50 34.53 16.92
N LEU A 228 -11.10 33.44 16.42
CA LEU A 228 -12.54 33.35 16.18
C LEU A 228 -13.36 33.22 17.47
N LEU A 229 -12.85 32.48 18.47
CA LEU A 229 -13.50 32.36 19.77
C LEU A 229 -13.44 33.69 20.54
N ASN A 230 -12.34 34.43 20.42
CA ASN A 230 -12.14 35.73 21.06
C ASN A 230 -12.40 36.90 20.10
N PHE A 231 -13.35 36.73 19.17
CA PHE A 231 -13.63 37.71 18.12
C PHE A 231 -13.94 39.11 18.68
N GLU A 232 -14.72 39.18 19.77
CA GLU A 232 -15.05 40.44 20.44
C GLU A 232 -13.80 41.17 20.94
N THR A 233 -12.86 40.45 21.57
CA THR A 233 -11.59 41.02 22.03
C THR A 233 -10.78 41.56 20.87
N VAL A 234 -10.67 40.80 19.77
CA VAL A 234 -9.93 41.26 18.58
C VAL A 234 -10.54 42.55 18.02
N LYS A 235 -11.88 42.66 18.00
CA LYS A 235 -12.60 43.86 17.55
C LYS A 235 -12.49 45.03 18.51
N TYR A 236 -12.58 44.81 19.82
CA TYR A 236 -12.43 45.88 20.81
C TYR A 236 -11.08 46.57 20.75
N PHE A 237 -10.02 45.82 20.42
CA PHE A 237 -8.66 46.36 20.31
C PHE A 237 -8.23 46.67 18.86
N THR A 238 -9.10 46.51 17.85
CA THR A 238 -8.79 46.71 16.42
C THR A 238 -7.52 45.97 15.97
N ASN A 239 -7.40 44.71 16.43
CA ASN A 239 -6.20 43.89 16.29
C ASN A 239 -6.25 42.90 15.10
N GLU A 240 -7.18 43.08 14.15
CA GLU A 240 -7.42 42.12 13.07
C GLU A 240 -6.17 41.86 12.21
N ARG A 241 -5.42 42.93 11.89
CA ARG A 241 -4.19 42.80 11.10
C ARG A 241 -3.12 42.01 11.86
N MET A 242 -3.00 42.23 13.16
CA MET A 242 -2.02 41.51 13.98
C MET A 242 -2.31 40.01 14.02
N GLU A 243 -3.59 39.62 14.20
CA GLU A 243 -3.98 38.21 14.18
C GLU A 243 -3.83 37.60 12.78
N ALA A 244 -4.15 38.35 11.72
CA ALA A 244 -3.93 37.92 10.34
C ALA A 244 -2.44 37.65 10.05
N GLU A 245 -1.53 38.56 10.44
CA GLU A 245 -0.08 38.36 10.28
C GLU A 245 0.47 37.22 11.15
N ARG A 246 -0.14 36.95 12.31
CA ARG A 246 0.24 35.84 13.18
C ARG A 246 -0.18 34.49 12.59
N PHE A 247 -1.36 34.42 12.00
CA PHE A 247 -1.83 33.28 11.22
C PHE A 247 -0.95 33.06 9.98
N ASP A 248 -0.71 34.12 9.20
CA ASP A 248 0.07 34.07 7.95
C ASP A 248 1.50 33.58 8.16
N ARG A 249 2.19 34.03 9.22
CA ARG A 249 3.51 33.49 9.59
C ARG A 249 3.53 31.97 9.82
N SER A 250 2.42 31.41 10.29
CA SER A 250 2.28 29.98 10.53
C SER A 250 2.01 29.24 9.22
N MET A 251 1.18 29.84 8.36
CA MET A 251 0.92 29.35 7.01
C MET A 251 2.16 29.40 6.11
N ALA A 252 3.01 30.43 6.21
CA ALA A 252 4.28 30.49 5.45
C ALA A 252 5.23 29.34 5.82
N ARG A 253 5.31 28.96 7.10
CA ARG A 253 6.08 27.77 7.53
C ARG A 253 5.45 26.48 7.02
N TYR A 254 4.13 26.38 7.08
CA TYR A 254 3.39 25.26 6.52
C TYR A 254 3.64 25.13 5.01
N GLU A 255 3.62 26.23 4.25
CA GLU A 255 3.86 26.25 2.80
C GLU A 255 5.24 25.68 2.45
N ILE A 256 6.29 26.12 3.16
CA ILE A 256 7.65 25.60 2.97
C ILE A 256 7.71 24.10 3.28
N ALA A 257 7.12 23.66 4.40
CA ALA A 257 7.11 22.24 4.79
C ALA A 257 6.27 21.36 3.85
N ALA A 258 5.14 21.88 3.36
CA ALA A 258 4.28 21.24 2.38
C ALA A 258 5.00 21.09 1.03
N THR A 259 5.70 22.13 0.58
CA THR A 259 6.52 22.10 -0.63
C THR A 259 7.62 21.04 -0.52
N LYS A 260 8.31 20.96 0.64
CA LYS A 260 9.28 19.88 0.92
C LYS A 260 8.63 18.49 0.92
N THR A 261 7.40 18.37 1.40
CA THR A 261 6.66 17.09 1.39
C THR A 261 6.36 16.60 -0.02
N TRP A 262 5.96 17.50 -0.93
CA TRP A 262 5.70 17.19 -2.34
C TRP A 262 6.97 16.92 -3.13
N THR A 263 7.98 17.79 -3.00
CA THR A 263 9.27 17.63 -3.70
C THR A 263 10.00 16.36 -3.27
N SER A 264 10.01 16.03 -1.97
CA SER A 264 10.58 14.77 -1.47
C SER A 264 9.84 13.53 -1.98
N LEU A 265 8.52 13.62 -2.24
CA LEU A 265 7.78 12.53 -2.89
C LEU A 265 8.26 12.31 -4.32
N GLY A 266 8.47 13.40 -5.07
CA GLY A 266 9.02 13.34 -6.43
C GLY A 266 10.38 12.66 -6.47
N TRP A 267 11.30 13.05 -5.58
CA TRP A 267 12.62 12.40 -5.46
C TRP A 267 12.54 10.92 -5.08
N LEU A 268 11.62 10.56 -4.18
CA LEU A 268 11.40 9.16 -3.82
C LEU A 268 10.90 8.36 -5.04
N ASN A 269 9.90 8.87 -5.76
CA ASN A 269 9.36 8.22 -6.95
C ASN A 269 10.43 8.08 -8.04
N PHE A 270 11.24 9.11 -8.25
CA PHE A 270 12.36 9.08 -9.20
C PHE A 270 13.40 8.03 -8.82
N GLY A 271 13.84 8.00 -7.55
CA GLY A 271 14.80 7.01 -7.06
C GLY A 271 14.26 5.58 -7.18
N GLN A 272 12.98 5.36 -6.87
CA GLN A 272 12.31 4.08 -7.09
C GLN A 272 12.29 3.68 -8.57
N GLY A 273 11.96 4.62 -9.46
CA GLY A 273 12.00 4.40 -10.91
C GLY A 273 13.40 4.06 -11.42
N LEU A 274 14.44 4.74 -10.90
CA LEU A 274 15.83 4.49 -11.26
C LEU A 274 16.28 3.09 -10.81
N ILE A 275 15.92 2.65 -9.59
CA ILE A 275 16.25 1.30 -9.10
C ILE A 275 15.64 0.23 -10.00
N PHE A 276 14.35 0.35 -10.34
CA PHE A 276 13.69 -0.59 -11.25
C PHE A 276 14.24 -0.51 -12.68
N GLY A 277 14.56 0.70 -13.16
CA GLY A 277 15.16 0.92 -14.48
C GLY A 277 16.51 0.22 -14.61
N LEU A 278 17.42 0.42 -13.64
CA LEU A 278 18.71 -0.27 -13.59
C LEU A 278 18.55 -1.78 -13.46
N GLY A 279 17.65 -2.25 -12.59
CA GLY A 279 17.35 -3.68 -12.46
C GLY A 279 16.87 -4.30 -13.78
N THR A 280 16.02 -3.58 -14.51
CA THR A 280 15.51 -4.01 -15.83
C THR A 280 16.64 -4.06 -16.86
N VAL A 281 17.51 -3.05 -16.92
CA VAL A 281 18.68 -3.04 -17.83
C VAL A 281 19.59 -4.24 -17.57
N ILE A 282 19.91 -4.54 -16.31
CA ILE A 282 20.76 -5.69 -15.96
C ILE A 282 20.10 -6.99 -16.44
N VAL A 283 18.80 -7.18 -16.20
CA VAL A 283 18.06 -8.38 -16.63
C VAL A 283 18.05 -8.51 -18.16
N MET A 284 17.85 -7.39 -18.89
CA MET A 284 17.87 -7.39 -20.36
C MET A 284 19.26 -7.62 -20.96
N CYS A 285 20.34 -7.20 -20.29
CA CYS A 285 21.70 -7.50 -20.73
C CYS A 285 22.10 -8.97 -20.46
N MET A 286 21.41 -9.66 -19.56
CA MET A 286 21.63 -11.08 -19.27
C MET A 286 20.90 -12.02 -20.23
N SER A 287 19.82 -11.58 -20.89
CA SER A 287 19.06 -12.35 -21.89
C SER A 287 19.73 -12.34 -23.25
#